data_AF-A0A6V8E0S6-F1
#
_entry.id   AF-A0A6V8E0S6-F1
#
_cell.length_a   1.000
_cell.length_b   1.000
_cell.length_c   1.000
_cell.angle_alpha   90.00
_cell.angle_beta   90.00
_cell.angle_gamma   90.00
#
_symmetry.space_group_name_H-M   'P 1'
#
loop_
_entity.id
_entity.type
_entity.pdbx_description
1 polymer ?
#
loop_
_entity_poly.entity_id
_entity_poly.type
_entity_poly.pdbx_seq_one_letter_code
_entity_poly.pdbx_strand_id
1 'polypeptide(L)'
;MTAESHYLDALEALEADDREEALLHARKAIKLDPEHADAWRVVSDASLPGLRKQPTLKQAASSLSAAKKVVALQPDDLAMWVRGGRLLSDELGLYMDALQWWQDARHHAPEEVTPIVEQAAILADMGLYGEASERLQSIIDENMDLATTQYTRVARLHQMCKLASEQPSSEHFKPWEKHHNGWEAIKMRMTKPPISESKIFLLLTTPILMLEVILAPQIFGAGFGGFCLTSLVILTTVILGMRISRRWFQRFNRPAFNLLRAMDFETATGYVVIPEEIRLSKLFMFILSRRPPAFQERMLKIVDAKETVKGDWKPQLPDFSSHASSFFKVEEEDEDEELTSFEEE
;
A
#
# COMPACT_ATOMS: atom_id res chain seq x y z
N MET A 1 -10.42 -24.25 -33.98
CA MET A 1 -10.82 -23.73 -32.66
C MET A 1 -10.79 -22.22 -32.75
N THR A 2 -11.85 -21.57 -32.26
CA THR A 2 -11.99 -20.10 -32.22
C THR A 2 -11.25 -19.53 -31.01
N ALA A 3 -11.04 -18.21 -30.98
CA ALA A 3 -10.51 -17.53 -29.80
C ALA A 3 -11.38 -17.80 -28.56
N GLU A 4 -12.71 -17.70 -28.71
CA GLU A 4 -13.71 -18.01 -27.70
C GLU A 4 -13.55 -19.42 -27.09
N SER A 5 -13.36 -20.44 -27.93
CA SER A 5 -13.17 -21.82 -27.47
C SER A 5 -11.92 -21.94 -26.60
N HIS A 6 -10.81 -21.33 -27.02
CA HIS A 6 -9.59 -21.34 -26.21
C HIS A 6 -9.72 -20.50 -24.94
N TYR A 7 -10.53 -19.44 -24.95
CA TYR A 7 -10.84 -18.68 -23.74
C TYR A 7 -11.63 -19.54 -22.74
N LEU A 8 -12.67 -20.24 -23.19
CA LEU A 8 -13.46 -21.12 -22.33
C LEU A 8 -12.62 -22.26 -21.74
N ASP A 9 -11.77 -22.90 -22.55
CA ASP A 9 -10.83 -23.91 -22.05
C ASP A 9 -9.88 -23.32 -20.97
N ALA A 10 -9.43 -22.08 -21.18
CA ALA A 10 -8.53 -21.40 -20.25
C ALA A 10 -9.24 -21.06 -18.93
N LEU A 11 -10.51 -20.66 -19.00
CA LEU A 11 -11.33 -20.39 -17.83
C LEU A 11 -11.58 -21.66 -17.02
N GLU A 12 -11.93 -22.76 -17.68
CA GLU A 12 -12.14 -24.07 -17.04
C GLU A 12 -10.86 -24.54 -16.33
N ALA A 13 -9.71 -24.43 -17.00
CA ALA A 13 -8.41 -24.77 -16.40
C ALA A 13 -8.07 -23.86 -15.20
N LEU A 14 -8.42 -22.57 -15.26
CA LEU A 14 -8.21 -21.64 -14.16
C LEU A 14 -9.08 -22.00 -12.94
N GLU A 15 -10.34 -22.38 -13.16
CA GLU A 15 -11.26 -22.85 -12.12
C GLU A 15 -10.78 -24.17 -11.49
N ALA A 16 -10.13 -25.03 -12.27
CA ALA A 16 -9.47 -26.25 -11.78
C ALA A 16 -8.14 -25.99 -11.04
N ASP A 17 -7.71 -24.72 -10.89
CA ASP A 17 -6.41 -24.29 -10.35
C ASP A 17 -5.19 -24.77 -11.18
N ASP A 18 -5.41 -25.24 -12.42
CA ASP A 18 -4.35 -25.56 -13.38
C ASP A 18 -3.93 -24.30 -14.15
N ARG A 19 -3.06 -23.52 -13.50
CA ARG A 19 -2.54 -22.26 -14.04
C ARG A 19 -1.70 -22.43 -15.30
N GLU A 20 -0.98 -23.54 -15.45
CA GLU A 20 -0.11 -23.74 -16.61
C GLU A 20 -0.94 -23.97 -17.87
N GLU A 21 -1.96 -24.82 -17.75
CA GLU A 21 -2.92 -25.07 -18.82
C GLU A 21 -3.77 -23.82 -19.12
N ALA A 22 -4.24 -23.12 -18.08
CA ALA A 22 -4.97 -21.85 -18.24
C ALA A 22 -4.14 -20.81 -19.02
N LEU A 23 -2.86 -20.63 -18.68
CA LEU A 23 -1.97 -19.72 -19.42
C LEU A 23 -1.73 -20.19 -20.86
N LEU A 24 -1.66 -21.49 -21.12
CA LEU A 24 -1.48 -22.03 -22.45
C LEU A 24 -2.67 -21.72 -23.35
N HIS A 25 -3.88 -22.00 -22.87
CA HIS A 25 -5.13 -21.75 -23.62
C HIS A 25 -5.43 -20.26 -23.76
N ALA A 26 -5.26 -19.47 -22.70
CA ALA A 26 -5.44 -18.02 -22.76
C ALA A 26 -4.45 -17.36 -23.76
N ARG A 27 -3.19 -17.83 -23.81
CA ARG A 27 -2.21 -17.35 -24.79
C ARG A 27 -2.58 -17.71 -26.23
N LYS A 28 -3.24 -18.85 -26.46
CA LYS A 28 -3.77 -19.19 -27.79
C LYS A 28 -4.94 -18.28 -28.14
N ALA A 29 -5.84 -18.01 -27.20
CA ALA A 29 -6.97 -17.10 -27.39
C ALA A 29 -6.50 -15.69 -27.79
N ILE A 30 -5.61 -15.07 -27.01
CA ILE A 30 -5.06 -13.72 -27.32
C ILE A 30 -4.22 -13.69 -28.61
N LYS A 31 -3.71 -14.83 -29.08
CA LYS A 31 -2.98 -14.90 -30.36
C LYS A 31 -3.93 -14.91 -31.54
N LEU A 32 -5.11 -15.50 -31.39
CA LEU A 32 -6.16 -15.51 -32.40
C LEU A 32 -6.93 -14.19 -32.40
N ASP A 33 -7.18 -13.63 -31.21
CA ASP A 33 -7.85 -12.35 -31.01
C ASP A 33 -7.11 -11.52 -29.94
N PRO A 34 -6.20 -10.62 -30.35
CA PRO A 34 -5.44 -9.77 -29.42
C PRO A 34 -6.27 -8.79 -28.60
N GLU A 35 -7.50 -8.49 -29.02
CA GLU A 35 -8.41 -7.54 -28.37
C GLU A 35 -9.38 -8.23 -27.41
N HIS A 36 -9.24 -9.55 -27.23
CA HIS A 36 -10.07 -10.33 -26.33
C HIS A 36 -9.72 -10.07 -24.85
N ALA A 37 -10.36 -9.05 -24.26
CA ALA A 37 -10.08 -8.57 -22.91
C ALA A 37 -10.21 -9.66 -21.83
N ASP A 38 -11.24 -10.52 -21.90
CA ASP A 38 -11.45 -11.57 -20.90
C ASP A 38 -10.35 -12.64 -20.89
N ALA A 39 -9.74 -12.96 -22.03
CA ALA A 39 -8.58 -13.85 -22.08
C ALA A 39 -7.35 -13.19 -21.48
N TRP A 40 -7.18 -11.87 -21.68
CA TRP A 40 -6.14 -11.12 -20.96
C TRP A 40 -6.36 -11.12 -19.45
N ARG A 41 -7.61 -11.08 -18.98
CA ARG A 41 -7.93 -11.24 -17.53
C ARG A 41 -7.49 -12.61 -17.04
N VAL A 42 -7.81 -13.69 -17.78
CA VAL A 42 -7.35 -15.05 -17.45
C VAL A 42 -5.81 -15.13 -17.43
N VAL A 43 -5.11 -14.48 -18.36
CA VAL A 43 -3.64 -14.39 -18.30
C VAL A 43 -3.16 -13.69 -17.03
N SER A 44 -3.83 -12.60 -16.64
CA SER A 44 -3.51 -11.85 -15.41
C SER A 44 -3.68 -12.73 -14.17
N ASP A 45 -4.80 -13.44 -14.06
CA ASP A 45 -5.11 -14.36 -12.95
C ASP A 45 -4.17 -15.55 -12.90
N ALA A 46 -4.02 -16.27 -14.01
CA ALA A 46 -3.22 -17.49 -14.08
C ALA A 46 -1.72 -17.21 -13.94
N SER A 47 -1.25 -15.98 -14.21
CA SER A 47 0.14 -15.58 -13.99
C SER A 47 0.50 -15.50 -12.51
N LEU A 48 -0.46 -15.19 -11.63
CA LEU A 48 -0.21 -15.11 -10.20
C LEU A 48 -0.33 -16.50 -9.58
N PRO A 49 0.51 -16.84 -8.59
CA PRO A 49 0.29 -18.04 -7.82
C PRO A 49 -1.00 -17.87 -7.00
N GLY A 50 -1.65 -18.98 -6.66
CA GLY A 50 -2.93 -18.93 -5.96
C GLY A 50 -2.83 -18.32 -4.58
N LEU A 51 -3.98 -18.18 -3.92
CA LEU A 51 -4.18 -17.45 -2.66
C LEU A 51 -3.19 -17.78 -1.52
N ARG A 52 -2.47 -18.90 -1.58
CA ARG A 52 -1.56 -19.37 -0.54
C ARG A 52 -0.11 -18.95 -0.73
N LYS A 53 0.27 -18.43 -1.90
CA LYS A 53 1.67 -18.12 -2.25
C LYS A 53 1.76 -16.70 -2.79
N GLN A 54 2.89 -16.05 -2.53
CA GLN A 54 3.19 -14.74 -3.08
C GLN A 54 3.91 -14.87 -4.43
N PRO A 55 3.68 -13.96 -5.39
CA PRO A 55 4.28 -14.03 -6.72
C PRO A 55 5.79 -13.79 -6.70
N THR A 56 6.48 -14.43 -7.64
CA THR A 56 7.83 -14.05 -8.07
C THR A 56 7.80 -12.78 -8.93
N LEU A 57 8.94 -12.14 -9.17
CA LEU A 57 9.01 -10.91 -9.97
C LEU A 57 8.49 -11.14 -11.39
N LYS A 58 8.79 -12.30 -11.99
CA LYS A 58 8.33 -12.66 -13.34
C LYS A 58 6.82 -12.82 -13.39
N GLN A 59 6.22 -13.45 -12.37
CA GLN A 59 4.77 -13.66 -12.27
C GLN A 59 4.04 -12.34 -12.07
N ALA A 60 4.50 -11.50 -11.13
CA ALA A 60 3.93 -10.18 -10.88
C ALA A 60 4.02 -9.30 -12.13
N ALA A 61 5.16 -9.27 -12.82
CA ALA A 61 5.33 -8.51 -14.07
C ALA A 61 4.42 -9.02 -15.21
N SER A 62 4.29 -10.34 -15.36
CA SER A 62 3.38 -10.96 -16.34
C SER A 62 1.93 -10.55 -16.07
N SER A 63 1.48 -10.69 -14.82
CA SER A 63 0.12 -10.32 -14.40
C SER A 63 -0.17 -8.83 -14.59
N LEU A 64 0.80 -7.96 -14.25
CA LEU A 64 0.69 -6.52 -14.43
C LEU A 64 0.62 -6.15 -15.91
N SER A 65 1.42 -6.78 -16.77
CA SER A 65 1.37 -6.53 -18.22
C SER A 65 0.02 -6.90 -18.84
N ALA A 66 -0.59 -7.99 -18.36
CA ALA A 66 -1.93 -8.39 -18.76
C ALA A 66 -2.99 -7.42 -18.23
N ALA A 67 -2.91 -7.00 -16.97
CA ALA A 67 -3.83 -6.01 -16.40
C ALA A 67 -3.78 -4.68 -17.17
N LYS A 68 -2.58 -4.21 -17.55
CA LYS A 68 -2.41 -3.04 -18.43
C LYS A 68 -3.10 -3.20 -19.78
N LYS A 69 -3.09 -4.41 -20.35
CA LYS A 69 -3.78 -4.72 -21.61
C LYS A 69 -5.29 -4.75 -21.46
N VAL A 70 -5.82 -5.35 -20.38
CA VAL A 70 -7.26 -5.36 -20.12
C VAL A 70 -7.76 -3.94 -19.98
N VAL A 71 -7.12 -3.14 -19.12
CA VAL A 71 -7.51 -1.75 -18.88
C VAL A 71 -7.46 -0.89 -20.15
N ALA A 72 -6.49 -1.13 -21.04
CA ALA A 72 -6.42 -0.42 -22.32
C ALA A 72 -7.57 -0.80 -23.29
N LEU A 73 -8.12 -2.02 -23.17
CA LEU A 73 -9.23 -2.51 -24.00
C LEU A 73 -10.60 -2.19 -23.37
N GLN A 74 -10.69 -2.27 -22.05
CA GLN A 74 -11.88 -2.07 -21.23
C GLN A 74 -11.52 -1.22 -20.00
N PRO A 75 -11.47 0.12 -20.17
CA PRO A 75 -11.08 1.02 -19.08
C PRO A 75 -12.03 1.03 -17.90
N ASP A 76 -13.29 0.65 -18.11
CA ASP A 76 -14.33 0.61 -17.06
C ASP A 76 -14.16 -0.59 -16.10
N ASP A 77 -13.23 -1.52 -16.39
CA ASP A 77 -12.94 -2.66 -15.52
C ASP A 77 -12.09 -2.26 -14.29
N LEU A 78 -12.78 -1.71 -13.29
CA LEU A 78 -12.21 -1.32 -11.99
C LEU A 78 -11.44 -2.46 -11.31
N ALA A 79 -11.81 -3.73 -11.52
CA ALA A 79 -11.13 -4.84 -10.90
C ALA A 79 -9.68 -4.97 -11.39
N MET A 80 -9.42 -4.66 -12.66
CA MET A 80 -8.07 -4.70 -13.23
C MET A 80 -7.24 -3.47 -12.86
N TRP A 81 -7.86 -2.30 -12.70
CA TRP A 81 -7.18 -1.16 -12.07
C TRP A 81 -6.71 -1.50 -10.66
N VAL A 82 -7.59 -2.08 -9.84
CA VAL A 82 -7.26 -2.49 -8.47
C VAL A 82 -6.16 -3.54 -8.45
N ARG A 83 -6.22 -4.52 -9.35
CA ARG A 83 -5.17 -5.53 -9.48
C ARG A 83 -3.83 -4.92 -9.86
N GLY A 84 -3.79 -4.08 -10.89
CA GLY A 84 -2.57 -3.41 -11.34
C GLY A 84 -1.95 -2.55 -10.24
N GLY A 85 -2.79 -1.78 -9.51
CA GLY A 85 -2.35 -0.93 -8.42
C GLY A 85 -1.71 -1.72 -7.27
N ARG A 86 -2.34 -2.82 -6.85
CA ARG A 86 -1.78 -3.73 -5.81
C ARG A 86 -0.48 -4.40 -6.26
N LEU A 87 -0.38 -4.81 -7.52
CA LEU A 87 0.86 -5.39 -8.05
C LEU A 87 1.99 -4.36 -8.04
N LEU A 88 1.69 -3.12 -8.43
CA LEU A 88 2.68 -2.02 -8.42
C LEU A 88 3.11 -1.66 -7.00
N SER A 89 2.18 -1.46 -6.07
CA SER A 89 2.50 -1.05 -4.69
C SER A 89 3.06 -2.21 -3.86
N ASP A 90 2.29 -3.28 -3.69
CA ASP A 90 2.52 -4.26 -2.62
C ASP A 90 3.56 -5.30 -3.04
N GLU A 91 3.49 -5.77 -4.30
CA GLU A 91 4.35 -6.83 -4.82
C GLU A 91 5.66 -6.30 -5.40
N LEU A 92 5.62 -5.20 -6.15
CA LEU A 92 6.78 -4.66 -6.87
C LEU A 92 7.46 -3.49 -6.16
N GLY A 93 6.76 -2.76 -5.28
CA GLY A 93 7.29 -1.57 -4.60
C GLY A 93 7.54 -0.38 -5.54
N LEU A 94 6.81 -0.32 -6.65
CA LEU A 94 6.85 0.75 -7.66
C LEU A 94 5.89 1.88 -7.29
N TYR A 95 6.18 2.59 -6.21
CA TYR A 95 5.24 3.58 -5.65
C TYR A 95 4.94 4.75 -6.60
N MET A 96 5.94 5.26 -7.33
CA MET A 96 5.71 6.35 -8.27
C MET A 96 4.79 5.92 -9.42
N ASP A 97 5.05 4.75 -10.00
CA ASP A 97 4.21 4.17 -11.05
C ASP A 97 2.81 3.83 -10.53
N ALA A 98 2.69 3.38 -9.27
CA ALA A 98 1.41 3.12 -8.63
C ALA A 98 0.60 4.40 -8.46
N LEU A 99 1.22 5.51 -8.04
CA LEU A 99 0.54 6.80 -7.92
C LEU A 99 -0.02 7.27 -9.27
N GLN A 100 0.78 7.16 -10.34
CA GLN A 100 0.33 7.47 -11.69
C GLN A 100 -0.79 6.52 -12.14
N TRP A 101 -0.64 5.22 -11.93
CA TRP A 101 -1.65 4.22 -12.28
C TRP A 101 -3.01 4.48 -11.63
N TRP A 102 -3.01 4.84 -10.35
CA TRP A 102 -4.24 5.23 -9.67
C TRP A 102 -4.79 6.57 -10.15
N GLN A 103 -3.92 7.50 -10.57
CA GLN A 103 -4.37 8.75 -11.18
C GLN A 103 -5.02 8.49 -12.54
N ASP A 104 -4.45 7.60 -13.34
CA ASP A 104 -5.02 7.17 -14.63
C ASP A 104 -6.39 6.52 -14.40
N ALA A 105 -6.54 5.67 -13.39
CA ALA A 105 -7.84 5.08 -13.03
C ALA A 105 -8.92 6.14 -12.73
N ARG A 106 -8.56 7.28 -12.11
CA ARG A 106 -9.50 8.37 -11.82
C ARG A 106 -10.00 9.10 -13.06
N HIS A 107 -9.30 9.04 -14.19
CA HIS A 107 -9.82 9.61 -15.44
C HIS A 107 -10.98 8.78 -15.99
N HIS A 108 -11.02 7.48 -15.69
CA HIS A 108 -12.07 6.57 -16.13
C HIS A 108 -13.18 6.41 -15.09
N ALA A 109 -12.84 6.50 -13.81
CA ALA A 109 -13.79 6.42 -12.70
C ALA A 109 -13.49 7.50 -11.65
N PRO A 110 -13.89 8.75 -11.91
CA PRO A 110 -13.58 9.89 -11.03
C PRO A 110 -14.29 9.82 -9.67
N GLU A 111 -15.49 9.23 -9.63
CA GLU A 111 -16.30 9.08 -8.41
C GLU A 111 -15.82 7.95 -7.48
N GLU A 112 -14.91 7.10 -7.97
CA GLU A 112 -14.40 5.98 -7.17
C GLU A 112 -13.40 6.46 -6.12
N VAL A 113 -13.68 6.12 -4.86
CA VAL A 113 -12.84 6.51 -3.72
C VAL A 113 -11.58 5.66 -3.61
N THR A 114 -11.61 4.43 -4.13
CA THR A 114 -10.51 3.45 -3.97
C THR A 114 -9.16 4.01 -4.45
N PRO A 115 -9.03 4.57 -5.67
CA PRO A 115 -7.78 5.20 -6.12
C PRO A 115 -7.22 6.25 -5.15
N ILE A 116 -8.07 7.11 -4.58
CA ILE A 116 -7.65 8.20 -3.71
C ILE A 116 -7.11 7.67 -2.38
N VAL A 117 -7.80 6.67 -1.81
CA VAL A 117 -7.36 6.01 -0.56
C VAL A 117 -6.03 5.30 -0.76
N GLU A 118 -5.83 4.64 -1.89
CA GLU A 118 -4.56 3.97 -2.21
C GLU A 118 -3.44 4.97 -2.49
N GLN A 119 -3.70 6.07 -3.21
CA GLN A 119 -2.75 7.17 -3.38
C GLN A 119 -2.31 7.77 -2.03
N ALA A 120 -3.27 8.07 -1.16
CA ALA A 120 -2.98 8.62 0.17
C ALA A 120 -2.18 7.64 1.04
N ALA A 121 -2.46 6.33 0.94
CA ALA A 121 -1.68 5.30 1.65
C ALA A 121 -0.22 5.25 1.15
N ILE A 122 -0.01 5.24 -0.17
CA ILE A 122 1.33 5.24 -0.78
C ILE A 122 2.11 6.50 -0.38
N LEU A 123 1.48 7.69 -0.47
CA LEU A 123 2.08 8.95 -0.06
C LEU A 123 2.50 8.94 1.42
N ALA A 124 1.64 8.40 2.29
CA ALA A 124 1.94 8.30 3.70
C ALA A 124 3.07 7.30 4.01
N ASP A 125 3.16 6.19 3.26
CA ASP A 125 4.27 5.24 3.34
C ASP A 125 5.58 5.86 2.85
N MET A 126 5.53 6.71 1.83
CA MET A 126 6.66 7.53 1.38
C MET A 126 7.05 8.64 2.39
N GLY A 127 6.20 8.92 3.38
CA GLY A 127 6.39 10.00 4.36
C GLY A 127 5.94 11.39 3.89
N LEU A 128 5.21 11.46 2.77
CA LEU A 128 4.62 12.66 2.19
C LEU A 128 3.22 12.90 2.81
N TYR A 129 3.22 13.23 4.11
CA TYR A 129 2.00 13.31 4.91
C TYR A 129 1.10 14.51 4.56
N GLY A 130 1.67 15.60 4.04
CA GLY A 130 0.90 16.77 3.61
C GLY A 130 0.05 16.42 2.39
N GLU A 131 0.70 15.89 1.37
CA GLU A 131 0.08 15.44 0.12
C GLU A 131 -0.92 14.31 0.37
N ALA A 132 -0.61 13.37 1.27
CA ALA A 132 -1.56 12.33 1.67
C ALA A 132 -2.82 12.92 2.33
N SER A 133 -2.67 13.95 3.17
CA SER A 133 -3.80 14.63 3.81
C SER A 133 -4.67 15.38 2.80
N GLU A 134 -4.05 16.05 1.83
CA GLU A 134 -4.78 16.73 0.74
C GLU A 134 -5.59 15.75 -0.11
N ARG A 135 -5.03 14.56 -0.41
CA ARG A 135 -5.77 13.50 -1.11
C ARG A 135 -6.96 13.00 -0.30
N LEU A 136 -6.81 12.79 1.00
CA LEU A 136 -7.95 12.37 1.82
C LEU A 136 -9.01 13.47 1.95
N GLN A 137 -8.61 14.74 1.92
CA GLN A 137 -9.53 15.87 1.97
C GLN A 137 -10.38 15.97 0.70
N SER A 138 -9.83 15.63 -0.48
CA SER A 138 -10.59 15.65 -1.73
C SER A 138 -11.78 14.68 -1.73
N ILE A 139 -11.74 13.60 -0.94
CA ILE A 139 -12.89 12.71 -0.71
C ILE A 139 -14.10 13.48 -0.19
N ILE A 140 -13.85 14.40 0.74
CA ILE A 140 -14.89 15.23 1.35
C ILE A 140 -15.28 16.36 0.40
N ASP A 141 -14.30 17.01 -0.22
CA ASP A 141 -14.53 18.17 -1.08
C ASP A 141 -15.35 17.80 -2.33
N GLU A 142 -15.11 16.61 -2.90
CA GLU A 142 -15.85 16.07 -4.05
C GLU A 142 -17.14 15.30 -3.63
N ASN A 143 -17.50 15.30 -2.34
CA ASN A 143 -18.69 14.61 -1.79
C ASN A 143 -18.82 13.12 -2.19
N MET A 144 -17.70 12.40 -2.30
CA MET A 144 -17.73 10.99 -2.70
C MET A 144 -18.36 10.09 -1.64
N ASP A 145 -19.11 9.07 -2.06
CA ASP A 145 -19.72 8.11 -1.15
C ASP A 145 -18.69 7.11 -0.62
N LEU A 146 -18.55 7.06 0.70
CA LEU A 146 -17.55 6.23 1.36
C LEU A 146 -18.21 5.00 1.96
N ALA A 147 -17.90 3.83 1.39
CA ALA A 147 -18.30 2.56 1.95
C ALA A 147 -17.84 2.44 3.43
N THR A 148 -18.68 1.84 4.27
CA THR A 148 -18.39 1.66 5.71
C THR A 148 -17.06 0.94 5.98
N THR A 149 -16.68 0.03 5.10
CA THR A 149 -15.39 -0.69 5.14
C THR A 149 -14.20 0.23 4.94
N GLN A 150 -14.33 1.26 4.10
CA GLN A 150 -13.29 2.24 3.80
C GLN A 150 -13.22 3.36 4.85
N TYR A 151 -14.34 3.70 5.50
CA TYR A 151 -14.38 4.74 6.53
C TYR A 151 -13.32 4.54 7.62
N THR A 152 -13.18 3.30 8.13
CA THR A 152 -12.20 3.00 9.17
C THR A 152 -10.76 3.18 8.67
N ARG A 153 -10.50 2.84 7.41
CA ARG A 153 -9.18 2.98 6.78
C ARG A 153 -8.84 4.46 6.57
N VAL A 154 -9.76 5.23 6.01
CA VAL A 154 -9.64 6.68 5.80
C VAL A 154 -9.43 7.41 7.13
N ALA A 155 -10.24 7.13 8.15
CA ALA A 155 -10.10 7.74 9.47
C ALA A 155 -8.73 7.45 10.10
N ARG A 156 -8.23 6.21 9.94
CA ARG A 156 -6.89 5.83 10.42
C ARG A 156 -5.78 6.57 9.69
N LEU A 157 -5.86 6.67 8.35
CA LEU A 157 -4.88 7.39 7.54
C LEU A 157 -4.89 8.89 7.86
N HIS A 158 -6.07 9.49 7.97
CA HIS A 158 -6.24 10.89 8.35
C HIS A 158 -5.65 11.18 9.73
N GLN A 159 -5.94 10.33 10.73
CA GLN A 159 -5.36 10.46 12.06
C GLN A 159 -3.83 10.32 12.04
N MET A 160 -3.28 9.44 11.19
CA MET A 160 -1.84 9.29 11.03
C MET A 160 -1.20 10.53 10.40
N CYS A 161 -1.78 11.09 9.34
CA CYS A 161 -1.29 12.30 8.69
C CYS A 161 -1.34 13.50 9.64
N LYS A 162 -2.43 13.64 10.42
CA LYS A 162 -2.55 14.67 11.46
C LYS A 162 -1.45 14.57 12.53
N LEU A 163 -1.19 13.37 13.05
CA LEU A 163 -0.12 13.17 14.04
C LEU A 163 1.28 13.41 13.46
N ALA A 164 1.43 13.27 12.14
CA ALA A 164 2.68 13.53 11.45
C ALA A 164 2.87 15.02 11.13
N SER A 165 1.80 15.78 10.84
CA SER A 165 1.86 17.23 10.63
C SER A 165 2.15 18.00 11.92
N GLU A 166 1.76 17.47 13.08
CA GLU A 166 2.14 17.99 14.40
C GLU A 166 3.64 17.81 14.70
N GLN A 167 4.34 16.92 13.99
CA GLN A 167 5.79 16.72 14.15
C GLN A 167 6.56 17.68 13.24
N PRO A 168 7.73 18.19 13.69
CA PRO A 168 8.54 19.05 12.85
C PRO A 168 8.98 18.32 11.57
N SER A 169 8.94 18.99 10.42
CA SER A 169 9.29 18.41 9.12
C SER A 169 10.71 17.80 9.07
N SER A 170 11.63 18.31 9.90
CA SER A 170 12.99 17.76 10.04
C SER A 170 13.05 16.39 10.71
N GLU A 171 11.98 15.93 11.37
CA GLU A 171 11.87 14.56 11.88
C GLU A 171 11.39 13.57 10.82
N HIS A 172 10.80 14.04 9.72
CA HIS A 172 10.32 13.17 8.65
C HIS A 172 11.51 12.62 7.87
N PHE A 173 11.73 11.31 7.98
CA PHE A 173 12.86 10.66 7.36
C PHE A 173 12.79 10.72 5.83
N LYS A 174 13.78 11.40 5.23
CA LYS A 174 14.00 11.48 3.78
C LYS A 174 15.16 10.57 3.38
N PRO A 175 14.90 9.43 2.70
CA PRO A 175 15.96 8.49 2.35
C PRO A 175 17.06 9.10 1.48
N TRP A 176 16.71 9.94 0.50
CA TRP A 176 17.66 10.52 -0.46
C TRP A 176 18.69 11.47 0.17
N GLU A 177 18.43 11.99 1.38
CA GLU A 177 19.37 12.84 2.12
C GLU A 177 20.35 12.00 2.93
N LYS A 178 21.61 11.89 2.47
CA LYS A 178 22.65 11.05 3.11
C LYS A 178 22.95 11.42 4.57
N HIS A 179 22.81 12.69 4.93
CA HIS A 179 23.14 13.22 6.27
C HIS A 179 21.91 13.39 7.17
N HIS A 180 20.78 12.75 6.85
CA HIS A 180 19.58 12.83 7.68
C HIS A 180 19.74 12.09 9.01
N ASN A 181 19.29 12.68 10.13
CA ASN A 181 19.37 12.11 11.49
C ASN A 181 18.76 10.70 11.59
N GLY A 182 17.80 10.38 10.73
CA GLY A 182 17.16 9.07 10.65
C GLY A 182 18.13 7.93 10.29
N TRP A 183 19.19 8.20 9.53
CA TRP A 183 20.22 7.19 9.22
C TRP A 183 21.03 6.81 10.45
N GLU A 184 21.36 7.77 11.31
CA GLU A 184 22.02 7.51 12.58
C GLU A 184 21.14 6.68 13.51
N ALA A 185 19.84 7.02 13.59
CA ALA A 185 18.88 6.26 14.37
C ALA A 185 18.75 4.79 13.90
N ILE A 186 18.82 4.54 12.59
CA ILE A 186 18.87 3.18 12.02
C ILE A 186 20.16 2.47 12.44
N LYS A 187 21.32 3.10 12.25
CA LYS A 187 22.63 2.51 12.61
C LYS A 187 22.69 2.08 14.07
N MET A 188 22.12 2.87 14.98
CA MET A 188 22.09 2.57 16.41
C MET A 188 21.21 1.36 16.78
N ARG A 189 20.22 0.99 15.94
CA ARG A 189 19.26 -0.09 16.23
C ARG A 189 19.25 -1.24 15.23
N MET A 190 20.12 -1.24 14.22
CA MET A 190 20.12 -2.24 13.14
C MET A 190 20.46 -3.68 13.57
N THR A 191 21.03 -3.88 14.76
CA THR A 191 21.46 -5.20 15.26
C THR A 191 20.34 -6.06 15.83
N LYS A 192 19.13 -5.51 16.03
CA LYS A 192 17.99 -6.20 16.64
C LYS A 192 16.73 -6.09 15.76
N PRO A 193 15.86 -7.12 15.75
CA PRO A 193 14.57 -7.03 15.07
C PRO A 193 13.63 -6.02 15.78
N PRO A 194 12.60 -5.51 15.08
CA PRO A 194 11.60 -4.66 15.69
C PRO A 194 10.85 -5.41 16.79
N ILE A 195 10.41 -4.67 17.81
CA ILE A 195 9.72 -5.23 18.97
C ILE A 195 8.22 -5.23 18.68
N SER A 196 7.53 -6.36 18.86
CA SER A 196 6.07 -6.42 18.68
C SER A 196 5.32 -5.75 19.84
N GLU A 197 4.12 -5.24 19.56
CA GLU A 197 3.24 -4.62 20.57
C GLU A 197 2.98 -5.57 21.74
N SER A 198 2.73 -6.86 21.47
CA SER A 198 2.49 -7.86 22.50
C SER A 198 3.71 -8.07 23.41
N LYS A 199 4.94 -7.99 22.87
CA LYS A 199 6.16 -8.09 23.68
C LYS A 199 6.33 -6.87 24.59
N ILE A 200 6.01 -5.66 24.09
CA ILE A 200 6.05 -4.45 24.91
C ILE A 200 4.99 -4.51 26.01
N PHE A 201 3.78 -4.95 25.68
CA PHE A 201 2.70 -5.14 26.65
C PHE A 201 3.09 -6.16 27.73
N LEU A 202 3.67 -7.29 27.34
CA LEU A 202 4.15 -8.33 28.26
C LEU A 202 5.25 -7.80 29.19
N LEU A 203 6.20 -7.01 28.66
CA LEU A 203 7.30 -6.48 29.47
C LEU A 203 6.87 -5.35 30.42
N LEU A 204 5.92 -4.52 30.00
CA LEU A 204 5.51 -3.33 30.74
C LEU A 204 4.31 -3.58 31.66
N THR A 205 3.24 -4.18 31.11
CA THR A 205 1.93 -4.24 31.77
C THR A 205 1.78 -5.49 32.62
N THR A 206 2.28 -6.65 32.17
CA THR A 206 2.20 -7.90 32.93
C THR A 206 2.83 -7.85 34.33
N PRO A 207 4.03 -7.26 34.57
CA PRO A 207 4.54 -7.16 35.93
C PRO A 207 3.67 -6.26 36.83
N ILE A 208 3.06 -5.23 36.26
CA ILE A 208 2.12 -4.34 36.98
C ILE A 208 0.85 -5.11 37.35
N LEU A 209 0.27 -5.86 36.40
CA LEU A 209 -0.90 -6.71 36.65
C LEU A 209 -0.63 -7.79 37.69
N MET A 210 0.55 -8.41 37.65
CA MET A 210 0.94 -9.41 38.65
C MET A 210 1.00 -8.79 40.05
N LEU A 211 1.57 -7.60 40.17
CA LEU A 211 1.64 -6.86 41.43
C LEU A 211 0.25 -6.43 41.92
N GLU A 212 -0.61 -5.96 41.03
CA GLU A 212 -2.00 -5.62 41.33
C GLU A 212 -2.77 -6.83 41.88
N VAL A 213 -2.65 -8.00 41.25
CA VAL A 213 -3.32 -9.23 41.70
C VAL A 213 -2.82 -9.69 43.07
N ILE A 214 -1.52 -9.53 43.36
CA ILE A 214 -0.93 -9.92 44.65
C ILE A 214 -1.35 -8.96 45.77
N LEU A 215 -1.40 -7.66 45.52
CA LEU A 215 -1.75 -6.64 46.52
C LEU A 215 -3.26 -6.44 46.67
N ALA A 216 -4.06 -6.82 45.67
CA ALA A 216 -5.51 -6.66 45.65
C ALA A 216 -6.21 -7.20 46.92
N PRO A 217 -5.95 -8.43 47.39
CA PRO A 217 -6.57 -8.95 48.61
C PRO A 217 -6.20 -8.18 49.88
N GLN A 218 -5.01 -7.56 49.91
CA GLN A 218 -4.54 -6.79 51.08
C GLN A 218 -5.20 -5.41 51.17
N ILE A 219 -5.54 -4.81 50.03
CA ILE A 219 -6.09 -3.46 49.95
C ILE A 219 -7.61 -3.45 50.00
N PHE A 220 -8.26 -4.33 49.21
CA PHE A 220 -9.72 -4.32 49.04
C PHE A 220 -10.46 -5.35 49.90
N GLY A 221 -9.72 -6.23 50.58
CA GLY A 221 -10.28 -7.28 51.43
C GLY A 221 -10.95 -8.43 50.67
N ALA A 222 -11.37 -9.46 51.40
CA ALA A 222 -12.06 -10.62 50.85
C ALA A 222 -13.58 -10.37 50.78
N GLY A 223 -14.20 -10.62 49.63
CA GLY A 223 -15.65 -10.52 49.42
C GLY A 223 -16.03 -10.12 48.00
N PHE A 224 -17.33 -10.14 47.70
CA PHE A 224 -17.85 -9.80 46.36
C PHE A 224 -17.52 -8.36 45.95
N GLY A 225 -17.62 -7.40 46.87
CA GLY A 225 -17.26 -5.99 46.61
C GLY A 225 -15.77 -5.81 46.28
N GLY A 226 -14.89 -6.49 47.02
CA GLY A 226 -13.45 -6.50 46.74
C GLY A 226 -13.15 -7.09 45.36
N PHE A 227 -13.81 -8.19 45.00
CA PHE A 227 -13.70 -8.80 43.67
C PHE A 227 -14.13 -7.87 42.52
N CYS A 228 -15.22 -7.11 42.69
CA CYS A 228 -15.66 -6.15 41.69
C CYS A 228 -14.66 -4.99 41.51
N LEU A 229 -14.14 -4.44 42.62
CA LEU A 229 -13.17 -3.35 42.58
C LEU A 229 -11.84 -3.79 41.96
N THR A 230 -11.33 -4.97 42.31
CA THR A 230 -10.09 -5.51 41.73
C THR A 230 -10.25 -5.78 40.24
N SER A 231 -11.39 -6.33 39.83
CA SER A 231 -11.71 -6.53 38.41
C SER A 231 -11.76 -5.22 37.63
N LEU A 232 -12.31 -4.15 38.21
CA LEU A 232 -12.35 -2.83 37.58
C LEU A 232 -10.94 -2.22 37.47
N VAL A 233 -10.12 -2.34 38.51
CA VAL A 233 -8.71 -1.90 38.46
C VAL A 233 -7.95 -2.66 37.37
N ILE A 234 -8.03 -3.99 37.34
CA ILE A 234 -7.38 -4.81 36.31
C ILE A 234 -7.85 -4.42 34.90
N LEU A 235 -9.14 -4.18 34.71
CA LEU A 235 -9.66 -3.74 33.41
C LEU A 235 -9.06 -2.39 33.00
N THR A 236 -9.01 -1.42 33.92
CA THR A 236 -8.43 -0.10 33.64
C THR A 236 -6.94 -0.18 33.32
N THR A 237 -6.20 -1.06 34.00
CA THR A 237 -4.75 -1.19 33.83
C THR A 237 -4.41 -1.93 32.55
N VAL A 238 -5.21 -2.91 32.14
CA VAL A 238 -5.13 -3.53 30.81
C VAL A 238 -5.39 -2.51 29.70
N ILE A 239 -6.47 -1.71 29.79
CA ILE A 239 -6.79 -0.69 28.79
C ILE A 239 -5.67 0.36 28.67
N LEU A 240 -5.18 0.86 29.79
CA LEU A 240 -4.10 1.84 29.82
C LEU A 240 -2.79 1.23 29.31
N GLY A 241 -2.48 0.00 29.72
CA GLY A 241 -1.32 -0.76 29.28
C GLY A 241 -1.30 -0.98 27.76
N MET A 242 -2.45 -1.32 27.16
CA MET A 242 -2.57 -1.43 25.70
C MET A 242 -2.29 -0.08 25.02
N ARG A 243 -2.85 1.03 25.53
CA ARG A 243 -2.63 2.37 24.95
C ARG A 243 -1.17 2.82 25.04
N ILE A 244 -0.51 2.58 26.17
CA ILE A 244 0.91 2.92 26.37
C ILE A 244 1.78 2.02 25.50
N SER A 245 1.49 0.72 25.44
CA SER A 245 2.22 -0.25 24.60
C SER A 245 2.21 0.17 23.13
N ARG A 246 1.05 0.56 22.58
CA ARG A 246 0.94 1.07 21.21
C ARG A 246 1.79 2.31 20.95
N ARG A 247 1.79 3.28 21.88
CA ARG A 247 2.60 4.49 21.76
C ARG A 247 4.10 4.16 21.79
N TRP A 248 4.51 3.26 22.68
CA TRP A 248 5.90 2.84 22.82
C TRP A 248 6.36 2.00 21.63
N PHE A 249 5.49 1.16 21.07
CA PHE A 249 5.73 0.41 19.84
C PHE A 249 6.14 1.34 18.69
N GLN A 250 5.34 2.38 18.44
CA GLN A 250 5.66 3.35 17.39
C GLN A 250 7.00 4.03 17.66
N ARG A 251 7.25 4.47 18.90
CA ARG A 251 8.49 5.17 19.27
C ARG A 251 9.74 4.30 19.13
N PHE A 252 9.69 3.04 19.59
CA PHE A 252 10.85 2.15 19.54
C PHE A 252 11.15 1.59 18.16
N ASN A 253 10.11 1.44 17.32
CA ASN A 253 10.24 0.93 15.96
C ASN A 253 10.40 2.04 14.91
N ARG A 254 10.47 3.33 15.30
CA ARG A 254 10.79 4.44 14.37
C ARG A 254 11.95 4.11 13.43
N PRO A 255 13.10 3.55 13.90
CA PRO A 255 14.19 3.20 12.99
C PRO A 255 13.84 2.08 11.99
N ALA A 256 13.00 1.12 12.39
CA ALA A 256 12.52 0.08 11.49
C ALA A 256 11.60 0.65 10.40
N PHE A 257 10.71 1.59 10.75
CA PHE A 257 9.88 2.29 9.78
C PHE A 257 10.71 3.16 8.84
N ASN A 258 11.73 3.87 9.35
CA ASN A 258 12.64 4.64 8.49
C ASN A 258 13.39 3.72 7.51
N LEU A 259 13.90 2.57 7.97
CA LEU A 259 14.55 1.61 7.08
C LEU A 259 13.58 1.06 6.04
N LEU A 260 12.32 0.79 6.41
CA LEU A 260 11.28 0.40 5.46
C LEU A 260 11.06 1.48 4.39
N ARG A 261 10.96 2.76 4.78
CA ARG A 261 10.84 3.86 3.80
C ARG A 261 12.05 3.95 2.88
N ALA A 262 13.26 3.71 3.41
CA ALA A 262 14.44 3.65 2.56
C ALA A 262 14.35 2.50 1.54
N MET A 263 13.91 1.32 1.97
CA MET A 263 13.72 0.16 1.10
C MET A 263 12.71 0.45 -0.01
N ASP A 264 11.58 1.05 0.36
CA ASP A 264 10.53 1.43 -0.58
C ASP A 264 10.99 2.52 -1.56
N PHE A 265 11.81 3.47 -1.09
CA PHE A 265 12.44 4.48 -1.95
C PHE A 265 13.37 3.84 -2.99
N GLU A 266 14.21 2.88 -2.59
CA GLU A 266 15.10 2.18 -3.53
C GLU A 266 14.31 1.41 -4.58
N THR A 267 13.25 0.72 -4.17
CA THR A 267 12.41 -0.01 -5.12
C THR A 267 11.66 0.93 -6.05
N ALA A 268 11.10 2.02 -5.54
CA ALA A 268 10.34 2.96 -6.36
C ALA A 268 11.23 3.68 -7.38
N THR A 269 12.46 4.06 -7.01
CA THR A 269 13.34 4.85 -7.89
C THR A 269 14.32 4.03 -8.69
N GLY A 270 14.65 2.81 -8.25
CA GLY A 270 15.75 2.03 -8.82
C GLY A 270 17.13 2.51 -8.39
N TYR A 271 17.24 3.48 -7.48
CA TYR A 271 18.52 3.94 -6.96
C TYR A 271 18.90 3.26 -5.64
N VAL A 272 20.19 3.00 -5.49
CA VAL A 272 20.83 2.48 -4.29
C VAL A 272 21.19 3.65 -3.36
N VAL A 273 20.63 3.63 -2.16
CA VAL A 273 20.80 4.65 -1.11
C VAL A 273 21.19 4.04 0.24
N ILE A 274 20.69 2.84 0.56
CA ILE A 274 20.98 2.11 1.79
C ILE A 274 22.45 1.64 1.78
N PRO A 275 23.26 2.04 2.76
CA PRO A 275 24.65 1.59 2.91
C PRO A 275 24.75 0.07 3.10
N GLU A 276 25.84 -0.53 2.61
CA GLU A 276 26.11 -1.97 2.71
C GLU A 276 26.08 -2.49 4.16
N GLU A 277 26.61 -1.71 5.13
CA GLU A 277 26.56 -2.04 6.55
C GLU A 277 25.14 -2.27 7.07
N ILE A 278 24.18 -1.46 6.62
CA ILE A 278 22.78 -1.55 7.02
C ILE A 278 22.11 -2.74 6.33
N ARG A 279 22.47 -3.05 5.08
CA ARG A 279 21.93 -4.21 4.35
C ARG A 279 22.29 -5.55 5.00
N LEU A 280 23.51 -5.67 5.53
CA LEU A 280 23.97 -6.88 6.23
C LEU A 280 23.38 -7.01 7.64
N SER A 281 22.61 -6.02 8.09
CA SER A 281 22.05 -6.01 9.44
C SER A 281 20.88 -6.98 9.63
N LYS A 282 20.68 -7.43 10.88
CA LYS A 282 19.55 -8.29 11.24
C LYS A 282 18.21 -7.59 11.05
N LEU A 283 18.15 -6.28 11.27
CA LEU A 283 16.95 -5.48 11.08
C LEU A 283 16.51 -5.47 9.60
N PHE A 284 17.46 -5.22 8.69
CA PHE A 284 17.19 -5.23 7.26
C PHE A 284 16.68 -6.59 6.78
N MET A 285 17.40 -7.67 7.13
CA MET A 285 17.00 -9.03 6.76
C MET A 285 15.63 -9.43 7.33
N PHE A 286 15.31 -8.96 8.55
CA PHE A 286 14.00 -9.20 9.15
C PHE A 286 12.87 -8.49 8.39
N ILE A 287 13.08 -7.25 7.97
CA ILE A 287 12.07 -6.49 7.21
C ILE A 287 11.93 -7.10 5.81
N LEU A 288 13.04 -7.38 5.14
CA LEU A 288 13.06 -7.94 3.79
C LEU A 288 12.35 -9.31 3.71
N SER A 289 12.58 -10.19 4.69
CA SER A 289 11.94 -11.53 4.71
C SER A 289 10.42 -11.51 4.87
N ARG A 290 9.84 -10.37 5.28
CA ARG A 290 8.38 -10.17 5.36
C ARG A 290 7.79 -9.53 4.11
N ARG A 291 8.63 -9.02 3.20
CA ARG A 291 8.18 -8.47 1.91
C ARG A 291 7.97 -9.60 0.90
N PRO A 292 7.13 -9.40 -0.12
CA PRO A 292 6.90 -10.44 -1.11
C PRO A 292 8.15 -10.84 -1.90
N PRO A 293 8.22 -12.08 -2.43
CA PRO A 293 9.36 -12.54 -3.22
C PRO A 293 9.64 -11.65 -4.43
N ALA A 294 8.61 -11.16 -5.11
CA ALA A 294 8.74 -10.21 -6.22
C ALA A 294 9.53 -8.95 -5.80
N PHE A 295 9.20 -8.38 -4.64
CA PHE A 295 9.89 -7.22 -4.07
C PHE A 295 11.36 -7.55 -3.76
N GLN A 296 11.61 -8.72 -3.14
CA GLN A 296 12.96 -9.17 -2.79
C GLN A 296 13.84 -9.34 -4.03
N GLU A 297 13.35 -10.06 -5.05
CA GLU A 297 14.03 -10.27 -6.32
C GLU A 297 14.34 -8.95 -7.04
N ARG A 298 13.39 -8.00 -7.01
CA ARG A 298 13.59 -6.68 -7.61
C ARG A 298 14.65 -5.88 -6.88
N MET A 299 14.62 -5.87 -5.55
CA MET A 299 15.62 -5.19 -4.74
C MET A 299 17.04 -5.71 -5.01
N LEU A 300 17.21 -7.02 -5.16
CA LEU A 300 18.50 -7.61 -5.54
C LEU A 300 19.01 -7.08 -6.88
N LYS A 301 18.14 -7.02 -7.89
CA LYS A 301 18.49 -6.47 -9.22
C LYS A 301 18.92 -5.01 -9.18
N ILE A 302 18.29 -4.20 -8.33
CA ILE A 302 18.68 -2.78 -8.14
C ILE A 302 20.07 -2.68 -7.51
N VAL A 303 20.33 -3.50 -6.49
CA VAL A 303 21.63 -3.53 -5.81
C VAL A 303 22.72 -3.94 -6.79
N ASP A 304 22.44 -4.88 -7.70
CA ASP A 304 23.38 -5.29 -8.74
C ASP A 304 23.64 -4.17 -9.77
N ALA A 305 22.64 -3.34 -10.09
CA ALA A 305 22.77 -2.20 -11.00
C ALA A 305 23.65 -1.07 -10.44
N LYS A 306 23.73 -0.93 -9.10
CA LYS A 306 24.59 0.04 -8.39
C LYS A 306 24.41 1.51 -8.80
N GLU A 307 23.24 1.85 -9.33
CA GLU A 307 22.94 3.24 -9.66
C GLU A 307 22.69 4.04 -8.39
N THR A 308 23.30 5.21 -8.27
CA THR A 308 23.16 6.07 -7.08
C THR A 308 22.45 7.36 -7.45
N VAL A 309 21.67 7.90 -6.52
CA VAL A 309 20.99 9.19 -6.69
C VAL A 309 22.04 10.28 -6.94
N LYS A 310 21.88 11.02 -8.05
CA LYS A 310 22.70 12.19 -8.38
C LYS A 310 21.91 13.47 -8.11
N GLY A 311 22.44 14.35 -7.26
CA GLY A 311 21.85 15.66 -6.97
C GLY A 311 20.66 15.63 -5.99
N ASP A 312 19.90 16.73 -5.99
CA ASP A 312 18.74 16.94 -5.13
C ASP A 312 17.50 16.28 -5.75
N TRP A 313 17.27 15.01 -5.43
CA TRP A 313 16.11 14.28 -5.90
C TRP A 313 14.83 14.80 -5.24
N LYS A 314 13.75 14.89 -6.03
CA LYS A 314 12.39 15.21 -5.56
C LYS A 314 11.40 14.18 -6.11
N PRO A 315 10.34 13.85 -5.35
CA PRO A 315 9.31 12.95 -5.83
C PRO A 315 8.59 13.55 -7.04
N GLN A 316 8.48 12.77 -8.11
CA GLN A 316 7.71 13.12 -9.31
C GLN A 316 6.26 12.70 -9.14
N LEU A 317 5.47 13.52 -8.44
CA LEU A 317 4.07 13.21 -8.20
C LEU A 317 3.23 13.44 -9.47
N PRO A 318 2.20 12.62 -9.73
CA PRO A 318 1.25 12.88 -10.81
C PRO A 318 0.47 14.16 -10.54
N ASP A 319 -0.08 14.78 -11.58
CA ASP A 319 -1.07 15.84 -11.42
C ASP A 319 -2.39 15.23 -10.91
N PHE A 320 -2.65 15.40 -9.62
CA PHE A 320 -3.81 14.82 -8.98
C PHE A 320 -5.13 15.47 -9.41
N SER A 321 -5.10 16.66 -10.02
CA SER A 321 -6.26 17.38 -10.53
C SER A 321 -6.58 17.09 -12.00
N SER A 322 -5.76 16.30 -12.69
CA SER A 322 -5.87 16.08 -14.15
C SER A 322 -7.25 15.54 -14.59
N HIS A 323 -7.85 14.65 -13.82
CA HIS A 323 -9.19 14.07 -14.07
C HIS A 323 -10.34 15.10 -14.06
N ALA A 324 -10.19 16.23 -13.37
CA ALA A 324 -11.20 17.29 -13.35
C ALA A 324 -11.23 18.05 -14.69
N SER A 325 -10.07 18.22 -15.33
CA SER A 325 -9.97 18.93 -16.62
C SER A 325 -10.60 18.16 -17.79
N SER A 326 -10.64 16.82 -17.73
CA SER A 326 -11.34 16.01 -18.72
C SER A 326 -12.86 16.13 -18.62
N PHE A 327 -13.40 16.41 -17.42
CA PHE A 327 -14.84 16.57 -17.21
C PHE A 327 -15.37 17.86 -17.86
N PHE A 328 -14.68 18.99 -17.64
CA PHE A 328 -15.06 20.28 -18.24
C PHE A 328 -14.89 20.33 -19.77
N LYS A 329 -14.02 19.50 -20.34
CA LYS A 329 -13.79 19.50 -21.78
C LYS A 329 -14.89 18.78 -22.58
N VAL A 330 -15.60 17.84 -21.94
CA VAL A 330 -16.76 17.17 -22.53
C VAL A 330 -17.97 18.11 -22.52
N GLU A 331 -18.16 18.90 -21.45
CA GLU A 331 -19.25 19.90 -21.39
C GLU A 331 -19.09 21.01 -22.45
N GLU A 332 -17.87 21.45 -22.77
CA GLU A 332 -17.65 22.45 -23.84
C GLU A 332 -17.85 21.87 -25.27
N GLU A 333 -17.53 20.59 -25.52
CA GLU A 333 -17.77 19.95 -26.83
C GLU A 333 -19.27 19.69 -27.09
N ASP A 334 -20.05 19.39 -26.04
CA ASP A 334 -21.50 19.20 -26.15
C ASP A 334 -22.28 20.53 -26.34
N GLU A 335 -21.79 21.66 -25.81
CA GLU A 335 -22.39 22.99 -26.04
C GLU A 335 -22.16 23.52 -27.47
N ASP A 336 -21.04 23.15 -28.10
CA ASP A 336 -20.69 23.62 -29.45
C ASP A 336 -21.37 22.81 -30.58
N GLU A 337 -21.80 21.57 -30.34
CA GLU A 337 -22.55 20.76 -31.33
C GLU A 337 -24.04 21.13 -31.44
N GLU A 338 -24.65 21.76 -30.42
CA GLU A 338 -26.09 22.14 -30.44
C GLU A 338 -26.37 23.50 -31.12
N LEU A 339 -25.36 24.28 -31.53
CA LEU A 339 -25.55 25.65 -32.04
C LEU A 339 -25.25 25.86 -33.53
N THR A 340 -25.20 24.81 -34.34
CA THR A 340 -25.19 24.99 -35.81
C THR A 340 -26.43 24.43 -36.50
N SER A 341 -27.20 25.38 -37.05
CA SER A 341 -28.20 25.27 -38.12
C SER A 341 -29.69 25.30 -37.72
N PHE A 342 -30.19 26.52 -37.50
CA PHE A 342 -31.49 26.94 -38.05
C PHE A 342 -31.41 28.45 -38.37
N GLU A 343 -30.68 28.79 -39.42
CA GLU A 343 -31.01 29.99 -40.20
C GLU A 343 -32.09 29.56 -41.21
N GLU A 344 -33.36 29.86 -40.92
CA GLU A 344 -34.45 29.79 -41.89
C GLU A 344 -34.85 31.21 -42.33
N GLU A 345 -34.79 31.40 -43.65
CA GLU A 345 -35.53 32.30 -44.56
C GLU A 345 -35.86 33.76 -44.18
#